data_AF-A0A815XTW5-F1
#
_entry.id   AF-A0A815XTW5-F1
#
_cell.length_a   1.000
_cell.length_b   1.000
_cell.length_c   1.000
_cell.angle_alpha   90.00
_cell.angle_beta   90.00
_cell.angle_gamma   90.00
#
_symmetry.space_group_name_H-M   'P 1'
#
loop_
_entity.id
_entity.type
_entity.pdbx_description
1 polymer ?
#
loop_
_entity_poly.entity_id
_entity_poly.type
_entity_poly.pdbx_seq_one_letter_code
_entity_poly.pdbx_strand_id
1 'polypeptide(L)' 'LKGVIELMRNGKMSKNHADFKDLSYETYLQKHSGIDGVTTSSSDIIHHFKLQSAYETTSAPIMPYTNFT' A
#
# COMPACT_ATOMS: atom_id res chain seq x y z
N LEU A 1 -2.95 4.75 -7.92
CA LEU A 1 -2.99 3.33 -7.49
C LEU A 1 -1.60 2.72 -7.29
N LYS A 2 -0.50 3.45 -7.60
CA LYS A 2 0.86 2.95 -7.34
C LYS A 2 1.09 2.71 -5.85
N GLY A 3 0.49 3.55 -5.02
CA GLY A 3 0.59 3.41 -3.58
C GLY A 3 0.04 2.06 -3.11
N VAL A 4 -1.21 1.73 -3.42
CA VAL A 4 -1.81 0.47 -2.92
C VAL A 4 -0.94 -0.76 -3.26
N ILE A 5 -0.36 -0.79 -4.47
CA ILE A 5 0.56 -1.86 -4.89
C ILE A 5 1.83 -1.86 -4.02
N GLU A 6 2.42 -0.69 -3.77
CA GLU A 6 3.59 -0.54 -2.91
C GLU A 6 3.33 -1.03 -1.48
N LEU A 7 2.22 -0.61 -0.86
CA LEU A 7 1.87 -1.04 0.50
C LEU A 7 1.75 -2.56 0.57
N MET A 8 1.00 -3.16 -0.35
CA MET A 8 0.79 -4.62 -0.38
C MET A 8 2.11 -5.38 -0.59
N ARG A 9 2.96 -4.91 -1.49
CA ARG A 9 4.22 -5.60 -1.82
C ARG A 9 5.27 -5.45 -0.73
N ASN A 10 5.44 -4.24 -0.21
CA ASN A 10 6.55 -3.92 0.69
C ASN A 10 6.15 -4.06 2.16
N GLY A 11 4.86 -4.19 2.46
CA GLY A 11 4.31 -4.17 3.81
C GLY A 11 4.40 -2.81 4.49
N LYS A 12 4.85 -1.77 3.79
CA LYS A 12 4.93 -0.41 4.31
C LYS A 12 4.83 0.64 3.21
N MET A 13 4.38 1.82 3.58
CA MET A 13 4.36 3.02 2.73
C MET A 13 4.35 4.28 3.57
N SER A 14 4.95 5.36 3.09
CA SER A 14 4.81 6.68 3.72
C SER A 14 3.37 7.21 3.72
N LYS A 15 2.95 7.83 4.83
CA LYS A 15 1.71 8.61 4.97
C LYS A 15 1.65 9.82 4.04
N ASN A 16 2.81 10.32 3.59
CA ASN A 16 2.93 11.44 2.66
C ASN A 16 3.07 10.99 1.19
N HIS A 17 2.75 9.72 0.89
CA HIS A 17 2.83 9.20 -0.46
C HIS A 17 1.86 9.94 -1.40
N ALA A 18 2.29 10.26 -2.63
CA ALA A 18 1.53 11.10 -3.57
C ALA A 18 0.13 10.57 -3.95
N ASP A 19 -0.11 9.26 -3.81
CA ASP A 19 -1.45 8.66 -3.98
C ASP A 19 -2.43 9.09 -2.88
N PHE A 20 -1.95 9.45 -1.68
CA PHE A 20 -2.71 10.21 -0.70
C PHE A 20 -2.68 11.68 -1.15
N LYS A 21 -3.54 11.99 -2.13
CA LYS A 21 -3.88 13.39 -2.47
C LYS A 21 -4.31 14.15 -1.20
N ASP A 22 -4.34 15.48 -1.23
CA ASP A 22 -4.66 16.46 -0.14
C ASP A 22 -5.88 16.18 0.78
N LEU A 23 -6.55 15.05 0.62
CA LEU A 23 -7.58 14.54 1.48
C LEU A 23 -6.99 14.06 2.81
N SER A 24 -7.70 14.43 3.88
CA SER A 24 -7.43 14.18 5.30
C SER A 24 -7.47 12.68 5.70
N TYR A 25 -7.02 11.79 4.82
CA TYR A 25 -6.95 10.35 5.05
C TYR A 25 -6.02 10.00 6.20
N GLU A 26 -5.06 10.86 6.55
CA GLU A 26 -4.21 10.68 7.71
C GLU A 26 -5.03 10.40 8.98
N THR A 27 -6.08 11.19 9.23
CA THR A 27 -6.93 11.07 10.42
C THR A 27 -7.79 9.81 10.37
N TYR A 28 -8.21 9.37 9.18
CA TYR A 28 -9.02 8.16 9.01
C TYR A 28 -8.16 6.89 9.11
N LEU A 29 -6.97 6.90 8.51
CA LEU A 29 -6.01 5.81 8.56
C LEU A 29 -5.49 5.60 9.98
N GLN A 30 -5.29 6.67 10.75
CA GLN A 30 -4.98 6.57 12.19
C GLN A 30 -6.10 5.88 12.99
N LYS A 31 -7.38 6.12 12.66
CA LYS A 31 -8.54 5.58 13.41
C LYS A 31 -8.89 4.13 13.06
N HIS A 32 -8.68 3.71 11.82
CA HIS A 32 -9.10 2.39 11.33
C HIS A 32 -7.95 1.44 11.02
N SER A 33 -6.71 1.86 11.28
CA SER A 33 -5.62 0.91 11.40
C SER A 33 -5.93 -0.02 12.57
N GLY A 34 -6.56 -1.17 12.30
CA GLY A 34 -6.51 -2.37 13.13
C GLY A 34 -5.08 -2.96 13.21
N ILE A 35 -4.08 -2.07 13.20
CA ILE A 35 -2.68 -2.28 13.50
C ILE A 35 -2.60 -1.96 15.00
N ASP A 36 -3.16 -2.84 15.82
CA ASP A 36 -3.03 -2.74 17.27
C ASP A 36 -1.54 -2.66 17.62
N GLY A 37 -1.09 -1.49 18.07
CA GLY A 37 0.18 -1.36 18.79
C GLY A 37 1.38 -0.74 18.05
N VAL A 38 1.21 0.12 17.04
CA VAL A 38 2.32 1.01 16.60
C VAL A 38 1.87 2.47 16.63
N THR A 39 1.46 2.89 17.83
CA THR A 39 1.62 4.27 18.30
C THR A 39 3.11 4.56 18.49
N THR A 40 3.86 4.65 17.40
CA THR A 40 5.17 5.29 17.41
C THR A 40 5.26 6.07 16.12
N SER A 41 5.11 7.40 16.22
CA SER A 41 6.04 8.39 15.63
C SER A 41 6.72 8.07 14.28
N SER A 42 6.06 7.30 13.42
CA SER A 42 6.60 6.81 12.16
C SER A 42 5.76 7.39 11.04
N SER A 43 6.46 7.98 10.09
CA SER A 43 5.92 8.59 8.88
C SER A 43 5.18 7.62 7.96
N ASP A 44 5.00 6.37 8.39
CA ASP A 44 4.66 5.23 7.54
C ASP A 44 3.42 4.48 8.06
N ILE A 45 2.73 3.84 7.12
CA ILE A 45 1.62 2.89 7.30
C ILE A 45 2.20 1.51 7.03
N ILE A 46 1.91 0.51 7.88
CA ILE A 46 2.53 -0.81 7.82
C ILE A 46 1.54 -1.96 7.93
N HIS A 47 1.87 -3.12 7.37
CA HIS A 47 1.23 -4.41 7.66
C HIS A 47 2.26 -5.53 7.73
N HIS A 48 1.93 -6.63 8.43
CA HIS A 48 2.87 -7.73 8.68
C HIS A 48 2.75 -8.91 7.71
N PHE A 49 1.82 -8.86 6.76
CA PHE A 49 1.69 -9.90 5.74
C PHE A 49 2.86 -9.85 4.74
N LYS A 50 3.34 -11.04 4.34
CA LYS A 50 4.33 -11.22 3.28
C LYS A 50 3.59 -11.55 1.98
N LEU A 51 3.30 -10.54 1.17
CA LEU A 51 2.50 -10.69 -0.04
C LEU A 51 3.38 -10.61 -1.29
N GLN A 52 2.99 -11.35 -2.33
CA GLN A 52 3.57 -11.24 -3.66
C GLN A 52 2.45 -11.38 -4.69
N SER A 53 2.51 -10.60 -5.77
CA SER A 53 1.57 -10.72 -6.87
C SER A 53 1.78 -12.06 -7.59
N ALA A 54 0.70 -12.82 -7.79
CA ALA A 54 0.75 -14.06 -8.57
C ALA A 54 0.98 -13.82 -10.07
N TYR A 55 0.77 -12.59 -10.55
CA TYR A 55 0.92 -12.22 -11.96
C TYR A 55 2.27 -11.56 -12.27
N GLU A 56 3.14 -11.41 -11.26
CA GLU A 56 4.46 -10.81 -11.42
C GLU A 56 5.50 -11.89 -11.69
N THR A 57 6.11 -11.87 -12.89
CA THR A 57 7.22 -12.76 -13.25
C THR A 57 8.45 -11.96 -13.63
N THR A 58 9.61 -12.61 -13.60
CA THR A 58 10.92 -12.00 -13.85
C THR A 58 11.23 -11.74 -15.33
N SER A 59 10.37 -12.16 -16.27
CA SER A 59 10.64 -12.08 -17.71
C SER A 59 9.57 -11.38 -18.54
N ALA A 60 8.28 -11.51 -18.20
CA ALA A 60 7.19 -10.80 -18.87
C ALA A 60 5.91 -10.73 -18.01
N PRO A 61 5.10 -9.67 -18.12
CA PRO A 61 3.80 -9.62 -17.45
C PRO A 61 2.90 -10.74 -17.99
N ILE A 62 2.44 -11.64 -17.11
CA ILE A 62 1.51 -12.74 -17.47
C ILE A 62 0.23 -12.15 -18.05
N MET A 63 -0.21 -11.01 -17.51
CA MET A 63 -1.38 -10.26 -17.97
C MET A 63 -0.93 -8.82 -18.29
N PRO A 64 -0.86 -8.43 -19.57
CA PRO A 64 -0.43 -7.08 -19.95
C PRO A 64 -1.42 -6.00 -19.51
N TYR A 65 -2.69 -6.36 -19.36
CA TYR A 65 -3.75 -5.52 -18.80
C TYR A 65 -4.77 -6.41 -18.09
N THR A 66 -5.36 -5.88 -17.01
CA THR A 66 -6.49 -6.52 -16.31
C THR A 66 -7.84 -5.90 -16.70
N ASN A 67 -7.81 -4.73 -17.33
CA ASN A 67 -8.97 -4.04 -17.89
C ASN A 67 -8.62 -3.47 -19.27
N PHE A 68 -9.49 -3.65 -20.26
CA PHE A 68 -9.34 -3.14 -21.63
C PHE A 68 -10.67 -2.50 -22.06
N THR A 69 -10.67 -1.19 -22.28
CA THR A 69 -11.86 -0.38 -22.59
C THR A 69 -11.60 0.42 -23.87
#